data_AF-A0A7X8VET6-F1
#
_entry.id   AF-A0A7X8VET6-F1
#
_cell.length_a   1.000
_cell.length_b   1.000
_cell.length_c   1.000
_cell.angle_alpha   90.00
_cell.angle_beta   90.00
_cell.angle_gamma   90.00
#
_symmetry.space_group_name_H-M   'P 1'
#
loop_
_entity.id
_entity.type
_entity.pdbx_description
1 polymer ?
#
loop_
_entity_poly.entity_id
_entity_poly.type
_entity_poly.pdbx_seq_one_letter_code
_entity_poly.pdbx_strand_id
1 'polypeptide(L)'
;DWATYYYKSDKVSSLLSPKYLETLVEDFINGYVKLTPQLQGISLRYLGQEYYSDFRRTPQELIDREEAIAIIGEQMTGINNQVQSIMVRGGNLPALERSQYVVEAPMYGGANKLIDRGIPFYQMVLHGYVKYSGEPVNLNASRTDEFLKIIETGAVPYYRGSYRPSDMLKQSDFDDNYCLYYQDWLENAVEFYCKINAVMKELQDKTIIKHSQIGKSVYRTDYENGFSVVVNYGEEPIKVDDELVEGRGYRLLKGEN
;
A
#
# COMPACT_ATOMS: atom_id res chain seq x y z
N ASP A 1 -11.06 -12.32 17.13
CA ASP A 1 -10.27 -13.38 16.51
C ASP A 1 -10.54 -13.31 15.02
N TRP A 2 -9.54 -12.99 14.21
CA TRP A 2 -9.75 -12.74 12.78
C TRP A 2 -10.11 -14.04 12.03
N ALA A 3 -9.66 -15.20 12.52
CA ALA A 3 -9.95 -16.49 11.91
C ALA A 3 -11.38 -16.95 12.20
N THR A 4 -11.94 -16.54 13.34
CA THR A 4 -13.28 -17.00 13.77
C THR A 4 -14.34 -15.89 13.76
N TYR A 5 -13.95 -14.64 13.50
CA TYR A 5 -14.78 -13.44 13.68
C TYR A 5 -15.45 -13.31 15.07
N TYR A 6 -15.06 -14.13 16.04
CA TYR A 6 -15.57 -14.06 17.40
C TYR A 6 -14.90 -12.92 18.17
N TYR A 7 -15.74 -12.12 18.82
CA TYR A 7 -15.31 -11.16 19.83
C TYR A 7 -14.70 -11.93 21.00
N LYS A 8 -13.39 -11.77 21.22
CA LYS A 8 -12.70 -12.29 22.40
C LYS A 8 -12.73 -11.20 23.46
N SER A 9 -13.65 -11.33 24.42
CA SER A 9 -13.84 -10.37 25.53
C SER A 9 -12.59 -10.10 26.36
N ASP A 10 -11.63 -11.01 26.31
CA ASP A 10 -10.45 -11.02 27.19
C ASP A 10 -9.29 -10.20 26.60
N LYS A 11 -9.44 -9.67 25.37
CA LYS A 11 -8.47 -8.80 24.71
C LYS A 11 -9.05 -7.40 24.53
N VAL A 12 -9.01 -6.60 25.60
CA VAL A 12 -9.35 -5.17 25.55
C VAL A 12 -8.07 -4.36 25.32
N SER A 13 -8.02 -3.58 24.24
CA SER A 13 -6.98 -2.58 24.02
C SER A 13 -7.56 -1.19 24.24
N SER A 14 -6.93 -0.38 25.08
CA SER A 14 -7.31 1.02 25.28
C SER A 14 -6.72 1.89 24.17
N LEU A 15 -7.52 2.82 23.64
CA LEU A 15 -7.05 3.82 22.68
C LEU A 15 -6.38 4.99 23.40
N LEU A 16 -5.30 5.51 22.83
CA LEU A 16 -4.57 6.67 23.36
C LEU A 16 -5.25 7.95 22.91
N SER A 17 -5.76 8.77 23.84
CA SER A 17 -6.32 10.07 23.46
C SER A 17 -5.35 10.87 22.57
N PRO A 18 -5.82 11.45 21.43
CA PRO A 18 -4.97 12.26 20.57
C PRO A 18 -4.24 13.39 21.30
N LYS A 19 -4.81 13.88 22.41
CA LYS A 19 -4.19 14.86 23.32
C LYS A 19 -2.75 14.55 23.71
N TYR A 20 -2.42 13.26 23.86
CA TYR A 20 -1.10 12.83 24.33
C TYR A 20 -0.15 12.47 23.18
N LEU A 21 -0.58 12.58 21.92
CA LEU A 21 0.24 12.20 20.77
C LEU A 21 1.47 13.10 20.62
N GLU A 22 1.35 14.40 20.92
CA GLU A 22 2.48 15.34 20.80
C GLU A 22 3.69 14.89 21.63
N THR A 23 3.49 14.78 22.95
CA THR A 23 4.56 14.35 23.86
C THR A 23 5.07 12.96 23.51
N LEU A 24 4.18 12.01 23.19
CA LEU A 24 4.59 10.65 22.86
C LEU A 24 5.45 10.60 21.58
N VAL A 25 5.04 11.31 20.53
CA VAL A 25 5.74 11.32 19.26
C VAL A 25 7.08 12.04 19.39
N GLU A 26 7.12 13.16 20.10
CA GLU A 26 8.35 13.91 20.37
C GLU A 26 9.38 13.05 21.12
N ASP A 27 8.97 12.45 22.25
CA ASP A 27 9.86 11.59 23.05
C ASP A 27 10.37 10.39 22.23
N PHE A 28 9.47 9.76 21.47
CA PHE A 28 9.80 8.61 20.64
C PHE A 28 10.76 8.98 19.50
N ILE A 29 10.49 10.05 18.74
CA ILE A 29 11.30 10.40 17.57
C ILE A 29 12.69 10.87 17.98
N ASN A 30 12.79 11.61 19.09
CA ASN A 30 14.07 12.02 19.67
C ASN A 30 14.92 10.81 20.08
N GLY A 31 14.30 9.82 20.72
CA GLY A 31 14.97 8.55 21.07
C GLY A 31 15.37 7.75 19.82
N TYR A 32 14.47 7.64 18.85
CA TYR A 32 14.67 6.90 17.61
C TYR A 32 15.87 7.42 16.83
N VAL A 33 15.89 8.72 16.48
CA VAL A 33 16.98 9.32 15.69
C VAL A 33 18.32 9.21 16.40
N LYS A 34 18.34 9.35 17.73
CA LYS A 34 19.55 9.19 18.53
C LYS A 34 20.10 7.76 18.52
N LEU A 35 19.23 6.76 18.59
CA LEU A 35 19.62 5.34 18.66
C LEU A 35 19.91 4.75 17.28
N THR A 36 19.33 5.31 16.23
CA THR A 36 19.45 4.79 14.86
C THR A 36 19.86 5.87 13.86
N PRO A 37 20.99 6.57 14.05
CA PRO A 37 21.42 7.67 13.17
C PRO A 37 21.69 7.24 11.72
N GLN A 38 21.87 5.94 11.48
CA GLN A 38 22.05 5.35 10.16
C GLN A 38 20.73 5.08 9.42
N LEU A 39 19.59 5.08 10.11
CA LEU A 39 18.29 4.87 9.50
C LEU A 39 17.74 6.19 8.96
N GLN A 40 17.27 6.17 7.73
CA GLN A 40 16.78 7.36 7.03
C GLN A 40 15.26 7.50 7.10
N GLY A 41 14.54 6.48 7.56
CA GLY A 41 13.10 6.49 7.50
C GLY A 41 12.41 5.58 8.50
N ILE A 42 11.11 5.80 8.64
CA ILE A 42 10.29 5.14 9.65
C ILE A 42 9.00 4.59 9.03
N SER A 43 8.57 3.43 9.52
CA SER A 43 7.26 2.85 9.18
C SER A 43 6.31 3.04 10.35
N LEU A 44 5.21 3.75 10.10
CA LEU A 44 4.19 4.08 11.09
C LEU A 44 3.04 3.09 10.99
N ARG A 45 2.79 2.36 12.08
CA ARG A 45 1.77 1.30 12.12
C ARG A 45 0.33 1.84 12.14
N TYR A 46 0.07 2.82 13.01
CA TYR A 46 -1.27 3.36 13.26
C TYR A 46 -1.40 4.83 12.86
N LEU A 47 -0.32 5.61 13.09
CA LEU A 47 -0.28 7.02 12.74
C LEU A 47 -0.34 7.17 11.22
N GLY A 48 -1.46 7.69 10.72
CA GLY A 48 -1.77 7.83 9.29
C GLY A 48 -2.87 6.89 8.77
N GLN A 49 -3.30 5.91 9.59
CA GLN A 49 -4.41 5.01 9.28
C GLN A 49 -5.61 5.27 10.21
N GLU A 50 -5.37 5.44 11.50
CA GLU A 50 -6.42 5.55 12.51
C GLU A 50 -6.62 7.01 12.96
N TYR A 51 -7.86 7.49 12.87
CA TYR A 51 -8.26 8.81 13.34
C TYR A 51 -9.51 8.62 14.19
N TYR A 52 -9.40 8.78 15.50
CA TYR A 52 -10.51 8.60 16.43
C TYR A 52 -10.65 9.81 17.35
N SER A 53 -11.89 10.12 17.69
CA SER A 53 -12.27 11.16 18.63
C SER A 53 -12.11 10.68 20.09
N ASP A 54 -11.89 11.59 21.03
CA ASP A 54 -11.94 11.34 22.47
C ASP A 54 -13.11 12.10 23.09
N PHE A 55 -14.24 11.41 23.29
CA PHE A 55 -15.45 11.99 23.86
C PHE A 55 -15.41 12.00 25.40
N ARG A 56 -14.58 12.89 25.95
CA ARG A 56 -14.56 13.15 27.40
C ARG A 56 -15.81 13.89 27.87
N ARG A 57 -16.19 13.68 29.13
CA ARG A 57 -17.35 14.35 29.75
C ARG A 57 -17.10 15.84 30.00
N THR A 58 -15.84 16.23 30.15
CA THR A 58 -15.41 17.62 30.26
C THR A 58 -15.28 18.19 28.85
N PRO A 59 -16.09 19.19 28.44
CA PRO A 59 -16.07 19.69 27.07
C PRO A 59 -14.70 20.21 26.60
N GLN A 60 -13.87 20.72 27.50
CA GLN A 60 -12.51 21.22 27.20
C GLN A 60 -11.49 20.09 26.97
N GLU A 61 -11.85 18.85 27.29
CA GLU A 61 -11.03 17.66 27.06
C GLU A 61 -11.56 16.80 25.93
N LEU A 62 -12.67 17.21 25.32
CA LEU A 62 -13.21 16.58 24.13
C LEU A 62 -12.28 16.87 22.95
N ILE A 63 -11.98 15.83 22.18
CA ILE A 63 -11.30 15.95 20.90
C ILE A 63 -12.20 15.33 19.85
N ASP A 64 -12.71 16.14 18.94
CA ASP A 64 -13.50 15.64 17.82
C ASP A 64 -12.62 15.03 16.71
N ARG A 65 -13.23 14.58 15.62
CA ARG A 65 -12.50 13.91 14.53
C ARG A 65 -11.62 14.88 13.74
N GLU A 66 -12.07 16.11 13.53
CA GLU A 66 -11.31 17.12 12.77
C GLU A 66 -10.10 17.57 13.57
N GLU A 67 -10.28 17.80 14.87
CA GLU A 67 -9.19 18.08 15.81
C GLU A 67 -8.17 16.92 15.85
N ALA A 68 -8.64 15.66 15.92
CA ALA A 68 -7.75 14.50 15.88
C ALA A 68 -6.94 14.42 14.56
N ILE A 69 -7.56 14.73 13.43
CA ILE A 69 -6.89 14.79 12.13
C ILE A 69 -5.80 15.86 12.12
N ALA A 70 -6.09 17.05 12.66
CA ALA A 70 -5.12 18.14 12.76
C ALA A 70 -3.91 17.73 13.63
N ILE A 71 -4.17 17.21 14.84
CA ILE A 71 -3.13 16.75 15.75
C ILE A 71 -2.24 15.68 15.09
N ILE A 72 -2.84 14.66 14.46
CA ILE A 72 -2.10 13.60 13.76
C ILE A 72 -1.27 14.18 12.60
N GLY A 73 -1.83 15.11 11.84
CA GLY A 73 -1.12 15.80 10.75
C GLY A 73 0.09 16.59 11.24
N GLU A 74 -0.05 17.30 12.35
CA GLU A 74 1.05 18.01 13.00
C GLU A 74 2.15 17.05 13.47
N GLN A 75 1.77 15.93 14.10
CA GLN A 75 2.74 14.92 14.54
C GLN A 75 3.49 14.28 13.36
N MET A 76 2.79 13.96 12.28
CA MET A 76 3.44 13.46 11.06
C MET A 76 4.37 14.50 10.44
N THR A 77 4.03 15.79 10.50
CA THR A 77 4.91 16.88 10.06
C THR A 77 6.18 16.93 10.93
N GLY A 78 6.03 16.85 12.25
CA GLY A 78 7.15 16.80 13.19
C GLY A 78 8.10 15.63 12.91
N ILE A 79 7.56 14.44 12.66
CA ILE A 79 8.36 13.25 12.27
C ILE A 79 9.08 13.50 10.94
N ASN A 80 8.38 14.01 9.93
CA ASN A 80 8.94 14.25 8.60
C ASN A 80 10.06 15.30 8.58
N ASN A 81 10.14 16.16 9.61
CA ASN A 81 11.26 17.10 9.80
C ASN A 81 12.51 16.44 10.41
N GLN A 82 12.39 15.24 11.00
CA GLN A 82 13.47 14.53 11.69
C GLN A 82 14.01 13.32 10.91
N VAL A 83 13.24 12.79 9.96
CA VAL A 83 13.63 11.65 9.10
C VAL A 83 13.42 11.97 7.63
N GLN A 84 14.10 11.26 6.73
CA GLN A 84 14.03 11.52 5.29
C GLN A 84 12.80 10.89 4.63
N SER A 85 12.28 9.78 5.17
CA SER A 85 11.13 9.11 4.58
C SER A 85 10.19 8.46 5.59
N ILE A 86 8.90 8.60 5.35
CA ILE A 86 7.83 7.96 6.12
C ILE A 86 7.13 6.92 5.23
N MET A 87 6.92 5.73 5.80
CA MET A 87 6.05 4.69 5.27
C MET A 87 4.80 4.56 6.15
N VAL A 88 3.63 4.52 5.53
CA VAL A 88 2.34 4.32 6.22
C VAL A 88 1.55 3.16 5.62
N ARG A 89 0.59 2.65 6.37
CA ARG A 89 -0.32 1.59 5.93
C ARG A 89 -1.66 2.18 5.48
N GLY A 90 -2.12 1.86 4.26
CA GLY A 90 -3.44 2.25 3.72
C GLY A 90 -3.71 3.76 3.66
N GLY A 91 -2.67 4.60 3.74
CA GLY A 91 -2.67 6.02 4.07
C GLY A 91 -3.94 6.81 3.72
N ASN A 92 -4.58 7.38 4.76
CA ASN A 92 -5.63 8.39 4.58
C ASN A 92 -5.02 9.73 4.15
N LEU A 93 -5.85 10.63 3.61
CA LEU A 93 -5.38 11.88 2.99
C LEU A 93 -4.34 12.68 3.82
N PRO A 94 -4.50 12.88 5.14
CA PRO A 94 -3.51 13.62 5.94
C PRO A 94 -2.12 12.95 5.98
N ALA A 95 -2.09 11.63 5.86
CA ALA A 95 -0.87 10.84 5.83
C ALA A 95 -0.18 10.88 4.46
N LEU A 96 -0.97 10.89 3.37
CA LEU A 96 -0.46 10.85 2.00
C LEU A 96 0.45 12.05 1.69
N GLU A 97 0.08 13.24 2.13
CA GLU A 97 0.88 14.47 1.92
C GLU A 97 2.26 14.42 2.61
N ARG A 98 2.44 13.54 3.60
CA ARG A 98 3.61 13.50 4.49
C ARG A 98 4.35 12.16 4.41
N SER A 99 3.97 11.29 3.49
CA SER A 99 4.55 9.96 3.35
C SER A 99 5.09 9.75 1.94
N GLN A 100 6.21 9.03 1.85
CA GLN A 100 6.84 8.68 0.58
C GLN A 100 6.42 7.28 0.13
N TYR A 101 5.97 6.45 1.08
CA TYR A 101 5.57 5.07 0.83
C TYR A 101 4.23 4.75 1.50
N VAL A 102 3.31 4.18 0.73
CA VAL A 102 2.07 3.60 1.24
C VAL A 102 2.09 2.09 0.99
N VAL A 103 2.00 1.31 2.05
CA VAL A 103 1.84 -0.16 1.93
C VAL A 103 0.40 -0.55 2.19
N GLU A 104 -0.04 -1.65 1.59
CA GLU A 104 -1.41 -2.15 1.73
C GLU A 104 -2.45 -1.09 1.30
N ALA A 105 -2.13 -0.38 0.23
CA ALA A 105 -3.06 0.49 -0.47
C ALA A 105 -4.18 -0.35 -1.13
N PRO A 106 -5.41 0.17 -1.24
CA PRO A 106 -6.49 -0.56 -1.89
C PRO A 106 -6.22 -0.72 -3.39
N MET A 107 -5.91 -1.94 -3.83
CA MET A 107 -5.65 -2.27 -5.24
C MET A 107 -6.82 -2.96 -5.95
N TYR A 108 -7.74 -3.54 -5.18
CA TYR A 108 -8.87 -4.30 -5.68
C TYR A 108 -10.19 -3.70 -5.20
N GLY A 109 -11.20 -3.72 -6.07
CA GLY A 109 -12.58 -3.46 -5.66
C GLY A 109 -13.13 -4.63 -4.83
N GLY A 110 -14.14 -4.36 -4.00
CA GLY A 110 -14.82 -5.42 -3.27
C GLY A 110 -15.44 -6.46 -4.21
N ALA A 111 -15.44 -7.74 -3.81
CA ALA A 111 -15.97 -8.86 -4.59
C ALA A 111 -17.52 -8.93 -4.61
N ASN A 112 -18.18 -7.77 -4.65
CA ASN A 112 -19.64 -7.69 -4.65
C ASN A 112 -20.17 -7.82 -6.09
N LYS A 113 -21.07 -8.77 -6.32
CA LYS A 113 -21.69 -9.04 -7.64
C LYS A 113 -22.49 -7.87 -8.22
N LEU A 114 -22.80 -6.85 -7.41
CA LEU A 114 -23.47 -5.63 -7.84
C LEU A 114 -22.50 -4.58 -8.41
N ILE A 115 -21.19 -4.78 -8.22
CA ILE A 115 -20.16 -3.89 -8.74
C ILE A 115 -19.81 -4.37 -10.15
N ASP A 116 -19.96 -3.49 -11.13
CA ASP A 116 -19.63 -3.79 -12.53
C ASP A 116 -18.11 -3.96 -12.71
N ARG A 117 -17.34 -2.93 -12.35
CA ARG A 117 -15.88 -2.97 -12.41
C ARG A 117 -15.19 -2.05 -11.41
N GLY A 118 -13.99 -2.46 -10.98
CA GLY A 118 -13.06 -1.59 -10.28
C GLY A 118 -12.35 -0.65 -11.25
N ILE A 119 -12.21 0.61 -10.86
CA ILE A 119 -11.34 1.59 -11.50
C ILE A 119 -10.21 1.87 -10.49
N PRO A 120 -8.93 1.85 -10.88
CA PRO A 120 -7.81 2.11 -9.98
C PRO A 120 -7.68 3.62 -9.67
N PHE A 121 -8.78 4.25 -9.22
CA PHE A 121 -8.87 5.69 -9.02
C PHE A 121 -7.85 6.20 -8.00
N TYR A 122 -7.62 5.43 -6.93
CA TYR A 122 -6.59 5.75 -5.94
C TYR A 122 -5.21 5.87 -6.58
N GLN A 123 -4.86 4.93 -7.45
CA GLN A 123 -3.58 4.92 -8.15
C GLN A 123 -3.53 6.00 -9.23
N MET A 124 -4.62 6.25 -9.95
CA MET A 124 -4.70 7.35 -10.92
C MET A 124 -4.40 8.72 -10.28
N VAL A 125 -4.78 8.91 -9.02
CA VAL A 125 -4.52 10.17 -8.29
C VAL A 125 -3.09 10.22 -7.73
N LEU A 126 -2.55 9.10 -7.22
CA LEU A 126 -1.28 9.11 -6.49
C LEU A 126 -0.05 8.80 -7.33
N HIS A 127 -0.21 8.11 -8.46
CA HIS A 127 0.92 7.66 -9.24
C HIS A 127 1.73 8.83 -9.79
N GLY A 128 3.05 8.76 -9.63
CA GLY A 128 3.97 9.87 -9.88
C GLY A 128 4.27 10.76 -8.65
N TYR A 129 3.45 10.71 -7.59
CA TYR A 129 3.64 11.54 -6.38
C TYR A 129 4.10 10.73 -5.17
N VAL A 130 3.46 9.58 -4.94
CA VAL A 130 3.73 8.71 -3.77
C VAL A 130 3.93 7.28 -4.26
N LYS A 131 4.93 6.58 -3.75
CA LYS A 131 5.09 5.15 -4.05
C LYS A 131 4.10 4.37 -3.22
N TYR A 132 3.35 3.48 -3.85
CA TYR A 132 2.39 2.65 -3.15
C TYR A 132 2.52 1.18 -3.56
N SER A 133 2.09 0.32 -2.65
CA SER A 133 2.03 -1.13 -2.83
C SER A 133 0.72 -1.67 -2.28
N GLY A 134 0.30 -2.82 -2.78
CA GLY A 134 -0.85 -3.54 -2.27
C GLY A 134 -0.52 -4.37 -1.04
N GLU A 135 -1.24 -5.48 -0.91
CA GLU A 135 -0.95 -6.48 0.10
C GLU A 135 0.43 -7.14 -0.13
N PRO A 136 1.06 -7.74 0.90
CA PRO A 136 2.30 -8.47 0.72
C PRO A 136 2.15 -9.57 -0.33
N VAL A 137 3.01 -9.58 -1.36
CA VAL A 137 2.95 -10.54 -2.47
C VAL A 137 3.07 -11.99 -1.98
N ASN A 138 3.86 -12.23 -0.93
CA ASN A 138 4.01 -13.54 -0.30
C ASN A 138 2.76 -14.05 0.44
N LEU A 139 1.77 -13.17 0.69
CA LEU A 139 0.49 -13.52 1.29
C LEU A 139 -0.66 -13.51 0.26
N ASN A 140 -0.37 -13.22 -1.01
CA ASN A 140 -1.37 -13.25 -2.07
C ASN A 140 -1.52 -14.68 -2.63
N ALA A 141 -2.77 -15.11 -2.84
CA ALA A 141 -3.11 -16.42 -3.39
C ALA A 141 -2.68 -16.61 -4.86
N SER A 142 -2.62 -15.54 -5.67
CA SER A 142 -2.28 -15.60 -7.10
C SER A 142 -1.16 -14.63 -7.42
N ARG A 143 0.06 -15.16 -7.56
CA ARG A 143 1.24 -14.37 -7.97
C ARG A 143 1.09 -13.75 -9.35
N THR A 144 0.43 -14.44 -10.29
CA THR A 144 0.21 -13.91 -11.64
C THR A 144 -0.76 -12.74 -11.64
N ASP A 145 -1.88 -12.84 -10.92
CA ASP A 145 -2.84 -11.73 -10.84
C ASP A 145 -2.26 -10.52 -10.12
N GLU A 146 -1.48 -10.74 -9.06
CA GLU A 146 -0.77 -9.67 -8.35
C GLU A 146 0.24 -8.99 -9.28
N PHE A 147 1.04 -9.77 -10.03
CA PHE A 147 2.00 -9.23 -10.98
C PHE A 147 1.33 -8.34 -12.04
N LEU A 148 0.24 -8.84 -12.64
CA LEU A 148 -0.53 -8.09 -13.63
C LEU A 148 -1.19 -6.85 -13.02
N LYS A 149 -1.67 -6.93 -11.78
CA LYS A 149 -2.29 -5.79 -11.08
C LYS A 149 -1.28 -4.71 -10.71
N ILE A 150 -0.08 -5.09 -10.27
CA ILE A 150 1.02 -4.16 -10.02
C ILE A 150 1.38 -3.39 -11.30
N ILE A 151 1.48 -4.10 -12.44
CA ILE A 151 1.76 -3.49 -13.74
C ILE A 151 0.62 -2.57 -14.20
N GLU A 152 -0.63 -3.04 -14.12
CA GLU A 152 -1.81 -2.27 -14.53
C GLU A 152 -1.91 -0.95 -13.77
N THR A 153 -1.61 -1.00 -12.47
CA THR A 153 -1.88 0.12 -11.56
C THR A 153 -0.68 1.02 -11.31
N GLY A 154 0.55 0.59 -11.64
CA GLY A 154 1.75 1.38 -11.36
C GLY A 154 2.35 1.17 -9.96
N ALA A 155 1.83 0.20 -9.20
CA ALA A 155 2.31 -0.09 -7.84
C ALA A 155 3.76 -0.63 -7.83
N VAL A 156 4.35 -0.67 -6.63
CA VAL A 156 5.60 -1.40 -6.37
C VAL A 156 5.32 -2.69 -5.59
N PRO A 157 6.09 -3.78 -5.80
CA PRO A 157 5.93 -4.97 -5.00
C PRO A 157 6.27 -4.71 -3.53
N TYR A 158 5.61 -5.43 -2.63
CA TYR A 158 5.86 -5.40 -1.19
C TYR A 158 5.87 -6.83 -0.64
N TYR A 159 6.82 -7.14 0.24
CA TYR A 159 6.95 -8.43 0.90
C TYR A 159 7.08 -8.23 2.40
N ARG A 160 6.53 -9.16 3.17
CA ARG A 160 6.64 -9.18 4.63
C ARG A 160 7.43 -10.40 5.06
N GLY A 161 8.40 -10.22 5.95
CA GLY A 161 9.34 -11.29 6.32
C GLY A 161 9.63 -11.44 7.80
N SER A 162 10.00 -12.66 8.20
CA SER A 162 10.50 -13.02 9.52
C SER A 162 11.77 -13.85 9.37
N TYR A 163 12.68 -13.71 10.35
CA TYR A 163 13.87 -14.55 10.44
C TYR A 163 13.53 -15.98 10.85
N ARG A 164 12.54 -16.16 11.73
CA ARG A 164 12.09 -17.48 12.18
C ARG A 164 11.02 -18.05 11.24
N PRO A 165 10.88 -19.39 11.19
CA PRO A 165 9.80 -20.07 10.47
C PRO A 165 8.39 -19.58 10.87
N SER A 166 7.46 -19.57 9.91
CA SER A 166 6.11 -19.02 10.08
C SER A 166 5.20 -19.89 10.95
N ASP A 167 5.52 -21.17 11.14
CA ASP A 167 4.78 -22.07 12.03
C ASP A 167 4.80 -21.61 13.49
N MET A 168 5.82 -20.86 13.91
CA MET A 168 5.92 -20.20 15.22
C MET A 168 4.80 -19.19 15.47
N LEU A 169 4.12 -18.70 14.43
CA LEU A 169 3.04 -17.72 14.54
C LEU A 169 1.66 -18.38 14.68
N LYS A 170 1.56 -19.71 14.51
CA LYS A 170 0.28 -20.42 14.67
C LYS A 170 -0.31 -20.15 16.06
N GLN A 171 -1.60 -19.80 16.09
CA GLN A 171 -2.33 -19.46 17.32
C GLN A 171 -1.80 -18.22 18.06
N SER A 172 -0.97 -17.40 17.42
CA SER A 172 -0.58 -16.07 17.91
C SER A 172 -1.50 -14.98 17.36
N ASP A 173 -1.28 -13.73 17.76
CA ASP A 173 -1.98 -12.58 17.15
C ASP A 173 -1.52 -12.25 15.72
N PHE A 174 -0.59 -13.03 15.17
CA PHE A 174 -0.01 -12.87 13.84
C PHE A 174 -0.18 -14.13 12.97
N ASP A 175 -1.12 -15.02 13.29
CA ASP A 175 -1.36 -16.25 12.53
C ASP A 175 -1.94 -16.01 11.12
N ASP A 176 -2.38 -14.79 10.82
CA ASP A 176 -2.67 -14.29 9.46
C ASP A 176 -1.41 -14.23 8.57
N ASN A 177 -0.22 -14.24 9.18
CA ASN A 177 1.06 -14.15 8.51
C ASN A 177 1.68 -15.53 8.25
N TYR A 178 1.04 -16.31 7.38
CA TYR A 178 1.37 -17.72 7.18
C TYR A 178 2.59 -18.00 6.27
N CYS A 179 3.15 -16.98 5.59
CA CYS A 179 4.26 -17.13 4.64
C CYS A 179 5.38 -16.09 4.86
N LEU A 180 5.83 -15.90 6.10
CA LEU A 180 6.85 -14.89 6.44
C LEU A 180 8.30 -15.36 6.36
N TYR A 181 8.59 -16.66 6.42
CA TYR A 181 9.98 -17.08 6.51
C TYR A 181 10.76 -16.67 5.26
N TYR A 182 11.70 -15.74 5.42
CA TYR A 182 12.27 -15.03 4.28
C TYR A 182 13.00 -15.94 3.30
N GLN A 183 13.57 -17.04 3.78
CA GLN A 183 14.31 -17.99 2.93
C GLN A 183 13.40 -18.73 1.94
N ASP A 184 12.08 -18.81 2.22
CA ASP A 184 11.13 -19.48 1.33
C ASP A 184 10.84 -18.68 0.06
N TRP A 185 11.01 -17.35 0.10
CA TRP A 185 10.56 -16.48 -0.99
C TRP A 185 11.57 -15.42 -1.43
N LEU A 186 12.70 -15.21 -0.76
CA LEU A 186 13.64 -14.12 -1.07
C LEU A 186 14.13 -14.15 -2.52
N GLU A 187 14.56 -15.31 -3.03
CA GLU A 187 15.03 -15.46 -4.41
C GLU A 187 13.91 -15.14 -5.41
N ASN A 188 12.71 -15.66 -5.16
CA ASN A 188 11.51 -15.38 -5.96
C ASN A 188 11.15 -13.88 -5.93
N ALA A 189 11.30 -13.22 -4.78
CA ALA A 189 11.03 -11.79 -4.65
C ALA A 189 12.02 -10.98 -5.49
N VAL A 190 13.32 -11.30 -5.46
CA VAL A 190 14.33 -10.63 -6.30
C VAL A 190 13.95 -10.73 -7.78
N GLU A 191 13.62 -11.93 -8.25
CA GLU A 191 13.18 -12.15 -9.63
C GLU A 191 11.93 -11.32 -9.97
N PHE A 192 10.94 -11.31 -9.06
CA PHE A 192 9.70 -10.56 -9.22
C PHE A 192 9.95 -9.06 -9.34
N TYR A 193 10.77 -8.48 -8.44
CA TYR A 193 11.16 -7.07 -8.51
C TYR A 193 11.88 -6.74 -9.82
N CYS A 194 12.83 -7.58 -10.25
CA CYS A 194 13.55 -7.38 -11.52
C CYS A 194 12.59 -7.38 -12.71
N LYS A 195 11.63 -8.32 -12.75
CA LYS A 195 10.62 -8.40 -13.81
C LYS A 195 9.71 -7.17 -13.86
N ILE A 196 9.19 -6.73 -12.71
CA ILE A 196 8.37 -5.50 -12.65
C ILE A 196 9.20 -4.28 -13.09
N ASN A 197 10.42 -4.15 -12.58
CA ASN A 197 11.28 -3.01 -12.89
C ASN A 197 11.66 -2.94 -14.37
N ALA A 198 11.86 -4.08 -15.04
CA ALA A 198 12.15 -4.11 -16.48
C ALA A 198 11.06 -3.45 -17.32
N VAL A 199 9.81 -3.45 -16.84
CA VAL A 199 8.63 -2.90 -17.52
C VAL A 199 8.33 -1.48 -17.04
N MET A 200 8.40 -1.27 -15.73
CA MET A 200 7.84 -0.07 -15.09
C MET A 200 8.86 1.04 -14.83
N LYS A 201 10.16 0.80 -15.05
CA LYS A 201 11.23 1.77 -14.69
C LYS A 201 11.03 3.18 -15.28
N GLU A 202 10.50 3.29 -16.49
CA GLU A 202 10.27 4.58 -17.18
C GLU A 202 8.96 5.26 -16.76
N LEU A 203 8.16 4.61 -15.90
CA LEU A 203 6.79 5.00 -15.55
C LEU A 203 6.63 5.35 -14.07
N GLN A 204 7.61 5.07 -13.21
CA GLN A 204 7.49 5.20 -11.75
C GLN A 204 7.20 6.63 -11.28
N ASP A 205 7.72 7.62 -11.99
CA ASP A 205 7.62 9.05 -11.68
C ASP A 205 6.63 9.79 -12.60
N LYS A 206 5.82 9.03 -13.37
CA LYS A 206 4.90 9.59 -14.36
C LYS A 206 3.48 9.51 -13.87
N THR A 207 2.69 10.56 -14.08
CA THR A 207 1.27 10.52 -13.73
C THR A 207 0.49 9.59 -14.67
N ILE A 208 -0.52 8.88 -14.12
CA ILE A 208 -1.50 8.14 -14.93
C ILE A 208 -2.55 9.14 -15.40
N ILE A 209 -2.64 9.34 -16.71
CA ILE A 209 -3.59 10.30 -17.30
C ILE A 209 -4.92 9.65 -17.69
N LYS A 210 -4.92 8.33 -17.92
CA LYS A 210 -6.13 7.59 -18.32
C LYS A 210 -6.01 6.11 -17.99
N HIS A 211 -7.12 5.52 -17.57
CA HIS A 211 -7.31 4.07 -17.48
C HIS A 211 -8.53 3.69 -18.30
N SER A 212 -8.44 2.63 -19.08
CA SER A 212 -9.51 2.21 -20.00
C SER A 212 -9.58 0.71 -20.12
N GLN A 213 -10.81 0.20 -20.13
CA GLN A 213 -11.07 -1.19 -20.51
C GLN A 213 -11.21 -1.25 -22.03
N ILE A 214 -10.28 -1.95 -22.69
CA ILE A 214 -10.22 -2.05 -24.17
C ILE A 214 -10.66 -3.42 -24.69
N GLY A 215 -10.98 -4.35 -23.77
CA GLY A 215 -11.50 -5.67 -24.09
C GLY A 215 -12.09 -6.35 -22.85
N LYS A 216 -12.64 -7.55 -23.02
CA LYS A 216 -13.08 -8.36 -21.88
C LYS A 216 -11.85 -8.75 -21.06
N SER A 217 -11.76 -8.26 -19.83
CA SER A 217 -10.60 -8.49 -18.95
C SER A 217 -9.27 -7.92 -19.48
N VAL A 218 -9.32 -6.94 -20.40
CA VAL A 218 -8.13 -6.26 -20.95
C VAL A 218 -8.19 -4.78 -20.62
N TYR A 219 -7.14 -4.28 -19.97
CA TYR A 219 -7.07 -2.91 -19.47
C TYR A 219 -5.82 -2.21 -20.01
N ARG A 220 -5.95 -0.91 -20.27
CA ARG A 220 -4.89 -0.01 -20.72
C ARG A 220 -4.75 1.14 -19.73
N THR A 221 -3.52 1.40 -19.33
CA THR A 221 -3.13 2.53 -18.46
C THR A 221 -2.20 3.43 -19.24
N ASP A 222 -2.61 4.68 -19.46
CA ASP A 222 -1.85 5.67 -20.21
C ASP A 222 -1.13 6.63 -19.25
N TYR A 223 0.13 6.91 -19.53
CA TYR A 223 1.00 7.76 -18.74
C TYR A 223 1.31 9.07 -19.47
N GLU A 224 1.62 10.13 -18.71
CA GLU A 224 1.87 11.48 -19.27
C GLU A 224 3.06 11.57 -20.24
N ASN A 225 4.00 10.63 -20.16
CA ASN A 225 5.16 10.57 -21.05
C ASN A 225 4.85 9.87 -22.39
N GLY A 226 3.58 9.59 -22.67
CA GLY A 226 3.11 8.97 -23.90
C GLY A 226 3.22 7.44 -23.92
N PHE A 227 3.72 6.80 -22.87
CA PHE A 227 3.71 5.34 -22.79
C PHE A 227 2.35 4.83 -22.30
N SER A 228 1.99 3.64 -22.76
CA SER A 228 0.81 2.91 -22.29
C SER A 228 1.21 1.51 -21.84
N VAL A 229 0.60 1.04 -20.76
CA VAL A 229 0.70 -0.35 -20.33
C VAL A 229 -0.62 -1.03 -20.62
N VAL A 230 -0.58 -2.16 -21.31
CA VAL A 230 -1.74 -3.02 -21.56
C VAL A 230 -1.58 -4.30 -20.77
N VAL A 231 -2.63 -4.70 -20.06
CA VAL A 231 -2.69 -5.91 -19.23
C VAL A 231 -3.89 -6.75 -19.66
N ASN A 232 -3.65 -8.04 -19.91
CA ASN A 232 -4.66 -9.02 -20.28
C ASN A 232 -4.82 -10.05 -19.15
N TYR A 233 -5.94 -9.99 -18.43
CA TYR A 233 -6.29 -10.97 -17.41
C TYR A 233 -7.01 -12.19 -17.97
N GLY A 234 -7.46 -12.15 -19.23
CA GLY A 234 -8.08 -13.28 -19.92
C GLY A 234 -7.07 -14.35 -20.32
N GLU A 235 -7.56 -15.52 -20.69
CA GLU A 235 -6.72 -16.66 -21.11
C GLU A 235 -6.30 -16.59 -22.58
N GLU A 236 -7.07 -15.86 -23.41
CA GLU A 236 -6.84 -15.78 -24.84
C GLU A 236 -5.99 -14.55 -25.20
N PRO A 237 -5.09 -14.66 -26.19
CA PRO A 237 -4.31 -13.53 -26.66
C PRO A 237 -5.18 -12.50 -27.40
N ILE A 238 -4.78 -11.23 -27.35
CA ILE A 238 -5.44 -10.12 -28.04
C ILE A 238 -4.42 -9.24 -28.76
N LYS A 239 -4.81 -8.69 -29.91
CA LYS A 239 -4.00 -7.74 -30.67
C LYS A 239 -4.40 -6.30 -30.32
N VAL A 240 -3.45 -5.46 -29.90
CA VAL A 240 -3.63 -4.05 -29.52
C VAL A 240 -2.53 -3.23 -30.17
N ASP A 241 -2.87 -2.20 -30.94
CA ASP A 241 -1.91 -1.32 -31.64
C ASP A 241 -0.83 -2.10 -32.42
N ASP A 242 -1.30 -3.12 -33.17
CA ASP A 242 -0.48 -4.10 -33.90
C ASP A 242 0.42 -5.04 -33.09
N GLU A 243 0.48 -4.88 -31.77
CA GLU A 243 1.20 -5.73 -30.84
C GLU A 243 0.33 -6.86 -30.28
N LEU A 244 0.91 -8.05 -30.11
CA LEU A 244 0.24 -9.19 -29.48
C LEU A 244 0.43 -9.12 -27.95
N VAL A 245 -0.68 -9.16 -27.22
CA VAL A 245 -0.71 -9.31 -25.76
C VAL A 245 -1.25 -10.70 -25.45
N GLU A 246 -0.36 -11.58 -24.99
CA GLU A 246 -0.72 -12.95 -24.62
C GLU A 246 -1.79 -12.99 -23.52
N GLY A 247 -2.52 -14.10 -23.45
CA GLY A 247 -3.36 -14.42 -22.31
C GLY A 247 -2.55 -14.40 -21.01
N ARG A 248 -3.13 -13.85 -19.94
CA ARG A 248 -2.45 -13.68 -18.64
C ARG A 248 -1.13 -12.88 -18.76
N GLY A 249 -1.06 -11.99 -19.76
CA GLY A 249 0.14 -11.27 -20.15
C GLY A 249 -0.02 -9.75 -20.11
N TYR A 250 1.03 -9.05 -20.53
CA TYR A 250 1.08 -7.59 -20.56
C TYR A 250 2.01 -7.09 -21.67
N ARG A 251 1.89 -5.80 -22.01
CA ARG A 251 2.77 -5.13 -22.98
C ARG A 251 2.95 -3.66 -22.62
N LEU A 252 4.17 -3.17 -22.75
CA LEU A 252 4.47 -1.74 -22.76
C LEU A 252 4.42 -1.25 -24.20
N LEU A 253 3.57 -0.26 -24.47
CA LEU A 253 3.39 0.38 -25.76
C LEU A 253 3.94 1.80 -25.67
N LYS A 254 4.53 2.27 -26.77
CA LYS A 254 4.94 3.67 -26.91
C LYS A 254 3.89 4.37 -27.77
N GLY A 255 3.29 5.43 -27.26
CA GLY A 255 2.35 6.24 -28.03
C GLY A 255 3.02 6.83 -29.26
N GLU A 256 2.26 6.87 -30.36
CA GLU A 256 2.58 7.74 -31.49
C GLU A 256 2.20 9.17 -31.07
N ASN A 257 3.16 10.10 -31.14
CA ASN A 257 2.93 11.53 -30.89
C ASN A 257 1.97 12.12 -31.92
#